data_AF-A0ABD4SUL3-F1
#
_entry.id   AF-A0ABD4SUL3-F1
#
_cell.length_a   1.000
_cell.length_b   1.000
_cell.length_c   1.000
_cell.angle_alpha   90.00
_cell.angle_beta   90.00
_cell.angle_gamma   90.00
#
_symmetry.space_group_name_H-M   'P 1'
#
loop_
_entity.id
_entity.type
_entity.pdbx_description
1 polymer ?
#
loop_
_entity_poly.entity_id
_entity_poly.type
_entity_poly.pdbx_seq_one_letter_code
_entity_poly.pdbx_strand_id
1 'polypeptide(L)'
;MGTTARKQAIISALTDFKEESLARFGPPPMSADLISRIIGEPEKIRSIYKTLREMSKSGILTSEKTKKEFIFTRDGKKLLQIRKCTVYWNTRTIEIDRVQATLWNRSQDKKQPTDIKEPTNQ
;
A
#
# COMPACT_ATOMS: atom_id res chain seq x y z
N MET A 1 -20.84 14.14 12.77
CA MET A 1 -19.46 14.32 13.27
C MET A 1 -18.48 13.21 12.82
N GLY A 2 -18.89 11.98 12.47
CA GLY A 2 -17.96 10.88 12.12
C GLY A 2 -17.21 10.96 10.78
N THR A 3 -17.66 11.77 9.81
CA THR A 3 -17.01 11.89 8.50
C THR A 3 -15.70 12.66 8.56
N THR A 4 -15.57 13.66 9.43
CA THR A 4 -14.34 14.47 9.58
C THR A 4 -13.23 13.67 10.26
N ALA A 5 -13.56 12.93 11.33
CA ALA A 5 -12.61 12.06 12.01
C ALA A 5 -12.06 10.96 11.09
N ARG A 6 -12.93 10.33 10.28
CA ARG A 6 -12.49 9.33 9.28
C ARG A 6 -11.55 9.94 8.24
N LYS A 7 -11.87 11.13 7.71
CA LYS A 7 -11.01 11.82 6.73
C LYS A 7 -9.64 12.12 7.32
N GLN A 8 -9.58 12.58 8.57
CA GLN A 8 -8.32 12.81 9.30
C GLN A 8 -7.54 11.51 9.49
N ALA A 9 -8.19 10.43 9.95
CA ALA A 9 -7.55 9.13 10.11
C ALA A 9 -6.98 8.58 8.79
N ILE A 10 -7.69 8.76 7.67
CA ILE A 10 -7.20 8.40 6.33
C ILE A 10 -5.97 9.23 5.95
N ILE A 11 -5.96 10.53 6.22
CA ILE A 11 -4.79 11.39 5.96
C ILE A 11 -3.61 10.91 6.82
N SER A 12 -3.80 10.73 8.13
CA SER A 12 -2.76 10.20 9.02
C SER A 12 -2.24 8.83 8.58
N ALA A 13 -3.11 7.92 8.11
CA ALA A 13 -2.67 6.64 7.56
C ALA A 13 -1.79 6.78 6.30
N LEU A 14 -1.90 7.90 5.59
CA LEU A 14 -1.14 8.22 4.38
C LEU A 14 0.01 9.21 4.63
N THR A 15 0.24 9.68 5.86
CA THR A 15 1.34 10.61 6.20
C THR A 15 2.18 10.15 7.38
N ASP A 16 1.56 9.58 8.41
CA ASP A 16 2.17 9.35 9.71
C ASP A 16 2.76 7.94 9.77
N PHE A 17 3.82 7.75 8.99
CA PHE A 17 4.56 6.51 8.88
C PHE A 17 5.58 6.37 10.01
N LYS A 18 5.11 5.98 11.20
CA LYS A 18 6.01 5.48 12.25
C LYS A 18 6.80 4.27 11.71
N GLU A 19 8.05 4.08 12.15
CA GLU A 19 8.92 2.98 11.70
C GLU A 19 8.25 1.60 11.80
N GLU A 20 7.48 1.33 12.86
CA GLU A 20 6.73 0.09 13.02
C GLU A 20 5.65 -0.09 11.94
N SER A 21 4.93 0.98 11.58
CA SER A 21 3.93 0.96 10.52
C SER A 21 4.57 0.76 9.15
N LEU A 22 5.75 1.35 8.91
CA LEU A 22 6.54 1.12 7.70
C LEU A 22 6.96 -0.34 7.57
N ALA A 23 7.49 -0.93 8.65
CA ALA A 23 7.89 -2.33 8.67
C ALA A 23 6.72 -3.27 8.36
N ARG A 24 5.51 -2.95 8.86
CA ARG A 24 4.35 -3.82 8.73
C ARG A 24 3.56 -3.63 7.44
N PHE A 25 3.45 -2.40 6.93
CA PHE A 25 2.53 -2.05 5.86
C PHE A 25 3.20 -1.42 4.64
N GLY A 26 4.46 -0.98 4.78
CA GLY A 26 5.17 -0.21 3.77
C GLY A 26 4.69 1.25 3.67
N PRO A 27 5.44 2.11 2.96
CA PRO A 27 5.05 3.49 2.69
C PRO A 27 3.87 3.57 1.70
N PRO A 28 3.26 4.76 1.49
CA PRO A 28 2.29 4.99 0.42
C PRO A 28 2.87 4.60 -0.95
N PRO A 29 2.00 4.27 -1.93
CA PRO A 29 0.55 4.43 -1.89
C PRO A 29 -0.18 3.22 -1.31
N MET A 30 -1.35 3.45 -0.72
CA MET A 30 -2.13 2.40 -0.06
C MET A 30 -3.44 2.09 -0.76
N SER A 31 -3.82 0.80 -0.74
CA SER A 31 -5.17 0.39 -1.15
C SER A 31 -6.19 0.71 -0.06
N ALA A 32 -7.47 0.80 -0.45
CA ALA A 32 -8.55 0.99 0.52
C ALA A 32 -8.60 -0.13 1.58
N ASP A 33 -8.29 -1.37 1.20
CA ASP A 33 -8.19 -2.49 2.15
C ASP A 33 -7.12 -2.23 3.22
N LEU A 34 -5.92 -1.80 2.81
CA LEU A 34 -4.85 -1.50 3.75
C LEU A 34 -5.20 -0.31 4.66
N ILE A 35 -5.72 0.77 4.07
CA ILE A 35 -6.19 1.95 4.81
C ILE A 35 -7.23 1.53 5.86
N SER A 36 -8.20 0.68 5.48
CA SER A 36 -9.26 0.25 6.40
C SER A 36 -8.73 -0.50 7.62
N ARG A 37 -7.68 -1.31 7.46
CA ARG A 37 -7.03 -2.01 8.56
C ARG A 37 -6.25 -1.06 9.46
N ILE A 38 -5.54 -0.11 8.88
CA ILE A 38 -4.74 0.88 9.63
C ILE A 38 -5.64 1.77 10.48
N ILE A 39 -6.77 2.24 9.94
CA ILE A 39 -7.72 3.09 10.69
C ILE A 39 -8.66 2.29 11.60
N GLY A 40 -8.51 0.97 11.68
CA GLY A 40 -9.30 0.10 12.56
C GLY A 40 -10.77 -0.10 12.14
N GLU A 41 -11.09 0.05 10.86
CA GLU A 41 -12.45 -0.14 10.32
C GLU A 41 -12.51 -1.15 9.13
N PRO A 42 -11.88 -2.35 9.22
CA PRO A 42 -11.83 -3.30 8.10
C PRO A 42 -13.24 -3.76 7.64
N GLU A 43 -14.20 -3.85 8.55
CA GLU A 43 -15.59 -4.24 8.27
C GLU A 43 -16.38 -3.16 7.49
N LYS A 44 -15.88 -1.92 7.44
CA LYS A 44 -16.55 -0.79 6.77
C LYS A 44 -15.96 -0.46 5.40
N ILE A 45 -15.29 -1.41 4.76
CA ILE A 45 -14.55 -1.20 3.51
C ILE A 45 -15.36 -0.47 2.41
N ARG A 46 -16.64 -0.78 2.24
CA ARG A 46 -17.51 -0.10 1.25
C ARG A 46 -17.71 1.40 1.55
N SER A 47 -17.89 1.73 2.83
CA SER A 47 -18.03 3.12 3.31
C SER A 47 -16.72 3.89 3.16
N ILE A 48 -15.60 3.23 3.44
CA ILE A 48 -14.25 3.79 3.26
C ILE A 48 -13.98 4.06 1.78
N TYR A 49 -14.31 3.13 0.88
CA TYR A 49 -14.21 3.36 -0.57
C TYR A 49 -14.98 4.61 -1.01
N LYS A 50 -16.20 4.81 -0.50
CA LYS A 50 -17.00 6.01 -0.79
C LYS A 50 -16.28 7.27 -0.32
N THR A 51 -15.76 7.25 0.91
CA THR A 51 -15.01 8.38 1.50
C THR A 51 -13.74 8.69 0.71
N LEU A 52 -12.95 7.68 0.37
CA LEU A 52 -11.73 7.83 -0.44
C LEU A 52 -12.04 8.41 -1.82
N ARG A 53 -13.13 7.96 -2.45
CA ARG A 53 -13.59 8.49 -3.74
C ARG A 53 -14.01 9.95 -3.63
N GLU A 54 -14.73 10.33 -2.57
CA GLU A 54 -15.11 11.72 -2.30
C GLU A 54 -13.89 12.61 -2.07
N MET A 55 -12.93 12.15 -1.25
CA MET A 55 -11.69 12.88 -0.99
C MET A 55 -10.80 13.02 -2.24
N SER A 56 -10.80 12.01 -3.11
CA SER A 56 -10.08 12.08 -4.39
C SER A 56 -10.73 13.09 -5.33
N LYS A 57 -12.06 13.10 -5.42
CA LYS A 57 -12.81 14.09 -6.22
C LYS A 57 -12.59 15.52 -5.72
N SER A 58 -12.40 15.71 -4.41
CA SER A 58 -12.11 17.02 -3.82
C SER A 58 -10.62 17.39 -3.87
N GLY A 59 -9.76 16.62 -4.53
CA GLY A 59 -8.33 16.91 -4.68
C GLY A 59 -7.48 16.68 -3.43
N ILE A 60 -8.06 16.17 -2.34
CA ILE A 60 -7.32 15.90 -1.09
C ILE A 60 -6.41 14.68 -1.24
N LEU A 61 -6.88 13.68 -2.00
CA LEU A 61 -6.12 12.48 -2.31
C LEU A 61 -5.90 12.36 -3.82
N THR A 62 -4.77 11.81 -4.20
CA THR A 62 -4.52 11.38 -5.58
C THR A 62 -4.74 9.88 -5.65
N SER A 63 -5.64 9.44 -6.53
CA SER A 63 -5.88 8.02 -6.77
C SER A 63 -5.17 7.54 -8.03
N GLU A 64 -4.47 6.42 -7.96
CA GLU A 64 -3.78 5.82 -9.09
C GLU A 64 -4.20 4.37 -9.28
N LYS A 65 -4.24 3.92 -10.54
CA LYS A 65 -4.45 2.49 -10.85
C LYS A 65 -3.10 1.80 -10.93
N THR A 66 -2.93 0.77 -10.12
CA THR A 66 -1.75 -0.09 -10.12
C THR A 66 -2.13 -1.55 -10.35
N LYS A 67 -1.12 -2.39 -10.57
CA LYS A 67 -1.25 -3.85 -10.64
C LYS A 67 -0.55 -4.42 -9.42
N LYS A 68 -1.29 -5.19 -8.60
CA LYS A 68 -0.68 -5.99 -7.54
C LYS A 68 -0.63 -7.45 -7.95
N GLU A 69 0.54 -8.03 -7.75
CA GLU A 69 0.78 -9.45 -7.90
C GLU A 69 0.41 -10.15 -6.59
N PHE A 70 -0.37 -11.21 -6.72
CA PHE A 70 -0.74 -12.08 -5.61
C PHE A 70 -0.18 -13.45 -5.91
N ILE A 71 0.74 -13.90 -5.07
CA ILE A 71 1.23 -15.28 -5.08
C ILE A 71 0.43 -16.03 -4.03
N PHE A 72 -0.28 -17.06 -4.44
CA PHE A 72 -0.98 -17.96 -3.53
C PHE A 72 -0.66 -19.40 -3.87
N THR A 73 -0.70 -20.24 -2.86
CA THR A 73 -0.47 -21.69 -3.02
C THR A 73 -1.80 -22.39 -2.99
N ARG A 74 -2.11 -23.15 -4.04
CA ARG A 74 -3.25 -24.07 -4.08
C ARG A 74 -2.74 -25.43 -4.50
N ASP A 75 -3.03 -26.45 -3.71
CA ASP A 75 -2.62 -27.84 -3.96
C ASP A 75 -1.10 -27.98 -4.20
N GLY A 76 -0.29 -27.28 -3.38
CA GLY A 76 1.17 -27.28 -3.49
C GLY A 76 1.75 -26.50 -4.67
N LYS A 77 0.92 -25.94 -5.56
CA LYS A 77 1.35 -25.13 -6.70
C LYS A 77 1.27 -23.64 -6.37
N LYS A 78 2.35 -22.91 -6.60
CA LYS A 78 2.37 -21.43 -6.59
C LYS A 78 1.65 -20.92 -7.83
N LEU A 79 0.61 -20.13 -7.63
CA LEU A 79 -0.15 -19.46 -8.69
C LEU A 79 0.06 -17.96 -8.56
N LEU A 80 0.34 -17.33 -9.70
CA LEU A 80 0.47 -15.89 -9.82
C LEU A 80 -0.84 -15.31 -10.36
N GLN A 81 -1.44 -14.38 -9.62
CA GLN A 81 -2.57 -13.60 -10.11
C GLN A 81 -2.26 -12.10 -10.04
N ILE A 82 -2.35 -11.43 -11.19
CA ILE A 82 -2.19 -9.98 -11.27
C ILE A 82 -3.58 -9.34 -11.24
N ARG A 83 -3.87 -8.51 -10.23
CA ARG A 83 -5.13 -7.76 -10.15
C ARG A 83 -4.87 -6.27 -10.27
N LYS A 84 -5.71 -5.59 -11.05
CA LYS A 84 -5.77 -4.12 -11.06
C LYS A 84 -6.39 -3.65 -9.75
N CYS A 85 -5.74 -2.72 -9.07
CA CYS A 85 -6.27 -2.09 -7.86
C CYS A 85 -6.06 -0.58 -7.89
N THR A 86 -6.92 0.14 -7.18
CA THR A 86 -6.74 1.57 -6.95
C THR A 86 -5.99 1.76 -5.64
N VAL A 87 -4.97 2.59 -5.70
CA VAL A 87 -4.21 3.04 -4.52
C VAL A 87 -4.33 4.55 -4.39
N TYR A 88 -4.12 5.03 -3.17
CA TYR A 88 -4.33 6.42 -2.80
C TYR A 88 -3.05 6.99 -2.19
N TRP A 89 -2.78 8.23 -2.56
CA TRP A 89 -1.74 9.11 -2.02
C TRP A 89 -2.41 10.28 -1.32
N ASN A 90 -1.75 10.85 -0.33
CA ASN A 90 -2.08 12.21 0.08
C ASN A 90 -1.53 13.19 -0.97
N THR A 91 -2.39 14.01 -1.58
CA THR A 91 -1.97 14.96 -2.62
C THR A 91 -0.93 15.95 -2.11
N ARG A 92 -1.00 16.33 -0.83
CA ARG A 92 -0.11 17.36 -0.26
C ARG A 92 1.33 16.88 -0.11
N THR A 93 1.57 15.57 -0.01
CA THR A 93 2.88 14.98 0.29
C THR A 93 3.38 14.04 -0.81
N ILE A 94 2.62 13.89 -1.90
CA ILE A 94 2.84 12.86 -2.93
C ILE A 94 4.27 12.81 -3.49
N GLU A 95 4.94 13.94 -3.67
CA GLU A 95 6.30 13.99 -4.20
C GLU A 95 7.30 13.35 -3.22
N ILE A 96 7.19 13.70 -1.93
CA ILE A 96 8.02 13.15 -0.86
C ILE A 96 7.71 11.66 -0.67
N ASP A 97 6.42 11.31 -0.65
CA ASP A 97 5.95 9.93 -0.46
C ASP A 97 6.46 9.01 -1.58
N ARG A 98 6.50 9.49 -2.83
CA ARG A 98 7.04 8.74 -3.97
C ARG A 98 8.54 8.47 -3.83
N VAL A 99 9.31 9.43 -3.34
CA VAL A 99 10.75 9.25 -3.09
C VAL A 99 10.94 8.20 -2.00
N GLN A 100 10.20 8.29 -0.89
CA GLN A 100 10.26 7.32 0.19
C GLN A 100 9.86 5.91 -0.26
N ALA A 101 8.79 5.78 -1.05
CA ALA A 101 8.37 4.52 -1.64
C ALA A 101 9.44 3.89 -2.53
N THR A 102 10.12 4.72 -3.33
CA THR A 102 11.22 4.26 -4.19
C THR A 102 12.42 3.77 -3.38
N LEU A 103 12.81 4.52 -2.33
CA LEU A 103 13.89 4.13 -1.43
C LEU A 103 13.56 2.84 -0.69
N TRP A 104 12.32 2.70 -0.22
CA TRP A 104 11.83 1.50 0.43
C TRP A 104 11.93 0.28 -0.48
N ASN A 105 11.39 0.35 -1.70
CA ASN A 105 11.43 -0.78 -2.64
C ASN A 105 12.87 -1.22 -2.94
N ARG A 106 13.79 -0.26 -3.17
CA ARG A 106 15.22 -0.55 -3.35
C ARG A 106 15.84 -1.24 -2.13
N SER A 107 15.40 -0.90 -0.92
CA SER A 107 15.88 -1.56 0.30
C SER A 107 15.35 -2.99 0.46
N GLN A 108 14.15 -3.28 -0.07
CA GLN A 108 13.56 -4.62 -0.07
C GLN A 108 14.23 -5.53 -1.11
N ASP A 109 14.58 -4.99 -2.28
CA ASP A 109 15.30 -5.72 -3.32
C ASP A 109 16.68 -6.21 -2.83
N LYS A 110 17.36 -5.41 -2.01
CA LYS A 110 18.64 -5.79 -1.38
C LYS A 110 18.51 -6.87 -0.29
N LYS A 111 17.30 -7.17 0.18
CA LYS A 111 17.04 -8.22 1.18
C LYS A 111 16.68 -9.57 0.55
N GLN A 112 16.54 -9.66 -0.78
CA GLN A 112 16.53 -10.97 -1.43
C GLN A 112 17.98 -11.46 -1.50
N PRO A 113 18.33 -12.58 -0.84
CA PRO A 113 19.56 -13.28 -1.20
C PRO A 113 19.37 -13.68 -2.66
N THR A 114 20.23 -13.16 -3.54
CA THR A 114 20.45 -13.83 -4.81
C THR A 114 20.93 -15.23 -4.46
N ASP A 115 20.04 -16.21 -4.65
CA ASP A 115 20.34 -17.63 -4.62
C ASP A 115 21.23 -17.91 -5.85
N ILE A 116 22.50 -17.52 -5.75
CA ILE A 116 23.53 -17.84 -6.73
C ILE A 116 23.84 -19.31 -6.48
N LYS A 117 23.16 -20.19 -7.22
CA LYS A 117 23.62 -21.57 -7.39
C LYS A 117 25.03 -21.52 -7.98
N GLU A 118 25.96 -22.17 -7.29
CA GLU A 118 27.33 -22.44 -7.72
C GLU A 118 27.39 -23.01 -9.14
N PRO A 119 28.51 -22.84 -9.84
CA PRO A 119 29.09 -23.93 -10.61
C PRO A 119 30.15 -24.61 -9.74
N THR A 120 29.83 -25.81 -9.24
CA THR A 120 30.81 -26.76 -8.74
C THR A 120 31.74 -27.12 -9.90
N ASN A 121 32.99 -26.66 -9.85
CA ASN A 121 34.02 -27.11 -10.80
C ASN A 121 34.45 -28.53 -10.41
N GLN A 122 34.30 -29.44 -11.36
CA GLN A 122 34.83 -30.81 -11.33
C GLN A 122 36.35 -30.83 -11.54
#